data_AF-A0AAW9ED92-F1
#
_entry.id   AF-A0AAW9ED92-F1
#
_cell.length_a   1.000
_cell.length_b   1.000
_cell.length_c   1.000
_cell.angle_alpha   90.00
_cell.angle_beta   90.00
_cell.angle_gamma   90.00
#
_symmetry.space_group_name_H-M   'P 1'
#
loop_
_entity.id
_entity.type
_entity.pdbx_description
1 polymer ?
#
loop_
_entity_poly.entity_id
_entity_poly.type
_entity_poly.pdbx_seq_one_letter_code
_entity_poly.pdbx_strand_id
1 'polypeptide(L)' 'RQTLLFSATWPDEIAKISRKIQQDPVTIEINSPDELPAVEQQFYEVSRYGKLGLLQKLLSHHQPNSCVVFCNTKRDCQD' A
#
# COMPACT_ATOMS: atom_id res chain seq x y z
N ARG A 1 -17.77 -1.49 -30.61
CA ARG A 1 -17.40 -1.95 -29.24
C ARG A 1 -16.42 -0.93 -28.67
N GLN A 2 -16.65 -0.41 -27.46
CA GLN A 2 -15.73 0.49 -26.78
C GLN A 2 -14.98 -0.29 -25.70
N THR A 3 -13.68 -0.04 -25.53
CA THR A 3 -12.83 -0.71 -24.53
C THR A 3 -12.11 0.34 -23.70
N LEU A 4 -12.31 0.32 -22.38
CA LEU A 4 -11.60 1.16 -21.42
C LEU A 4 -10.55 0.33 -20.70
N LEU A 5 -9.34 0.88 -20.55
CA LEU A 5 -8.26 0.29 -19.77
C LEU A 5 -7.89 1.27 -18.66
N PHE A 6 -8.03 0.82 -17.42
CA PHE A 6 -7.63 1.59 -16.23
C PHE A 6 -6.38 0.97 -15.63
N SER A 7 -5.37 1.79 -15.38
CA SER A 7 -4.14 1.36 -14.72
C SER A 7 -3.59 2.48 -13.85
N ALA A 8 -3.12 2.13 -12.66
CA ALA A 8 -2.44 3.08 -11.77
C ALA A 8 -0.97 3.32 -12.18
N THR A 9 -0.42 2.46 -13.04
CA THR A 9 0.94 2.56 -13.56
C THR A 9 0.94 2.31 -15.06
N TRP A 10 1.97 2.80 -15.77
CA TRP A 10 2.03 2.68 -17.23
C TRP A 10 3.34 2.08 -17.78
N PRO A 11 3.73 0.85 -17.36
CA PRO A 11 4.88 0.17 -17.94
C PRO A 11 4.57 -0.35 -19.36
N ASP A 12 5.63 -0.69 -20.13
CA ASP A 12 5.52 -1.16 -21.52
C ASP A 12 4.58 -2.35 -21.71
N GLU A 13 4.48 -3.24 -20.72
CA GLU A 13 3.55 -4.38 -20.77
C GLU A 13 2.09 -3.94 -20.81
N ILE A 14 1.72 -2.89 -20.05
CA ILE A 14 0.36 -2.32 -20.10
C ILE A 14 0.14 -1.63 -21.45
N ALA A 15 1.13 -0.93 -21.98
CA ALA A 15 1.05 -0.33 -23.31
C ALA A 15 0.88 -1.38 -24.43
N LYS A 16 1.46 -2.58 -24.29
CA LYS A 16 1.23 -3.71 -25.21
C LYS A 16 -0.20 -4.23 -25.11
N ILE A 17 -0.78 -4.30 -23.91
CA ILE A 17 -2.17 -4.73 -23.70
C ILE A 17 -3.12 -3.72 -24.34
N SER A 18 -2.95 -2.42 -24.06
CA SER A 18 -3.75 -1.33 -24.64
C SER A 18 -3.81 -1.43 -26.18
N ARG A 19 -2.65 -1.57 -26.84
CA ARG A 19 -2.55 -1.72 -28.31
C ARG A 19 -3.26 -2.95 -28.88
N LYS A 20 -3.46 -4.01 -28.09
CA LYS A 20 -4.14 -5.24 -28.54
C LYS A 20 -5.66 -5.16 -28.39
N ILE A 21 -6.16 -4.43 -27.41
CA ILE A 21 -7.58 -4.49 -27.01
C ILE A 21 -8.37 -3.20 -27.28
N GLN A 22 -7.67 -2.09 -27.52
CA GLN A 22 -8.25 -0.79 -27.85
C GLN A 22 -7.92 -0.41 -29.30
N GLN A 23 -8.79 0.38 -29.91
CA GLN A 23 -8.61 0.96 -31.23
C GLN A 23 -8.65 2.47 -31.08
N ASP A 24 -7.58 3.15 -31.48
CA ASP A 24 -7.40 4.62 -31.36
C ASP A 24 -7.77 5.17 -29.96
N PRO A 25 -7.14 4.67 -28.87
CA PRO A 25 -7.50 5.09 -27.52
C PRO A 25 -7.04 6.52 -27.21
N VAL A 26 -7.90 7.26 -26.50
CA VAL A 26 -7.50 8.50 -25.84
C VAL A 26 -6.96 8.18 -24.45
N THR A 27 -5.73 8.61 -24.17
CA THR A 27 -5.11 8.48 -22.84
C THR A 27 -5.49 9.67 -21.97
N ILE A 28 -5.97 9.40 -20.74
CA ILE A 28 -6.27 10.41 -19.73
C ILE A 28 -5.41 10.09 -18.51
N GLU A 29 -4.45 10.96 -18.20
CA GLU A 29 -3.61 10.86 -17.01
C GLU A 29 -4.00 11.98 -16.04
N ILE A 30 -4.35 11.58 -14.81
CA ILE A 30 -4.61 12.51 -13.72
C ILE A 30 -3.38 12.50 -12.83
N ASN A 31 -2.57 13.54 -12.94
CA ASN A 31 -1.55 13.81 -11.94
C ASN A 31 -2.28 14.45 -10.76
N SER A 32 -2.58 13.67 -9.72
CA SER A 32 -2.96 14.22 -8.43
C SER A 32 -1.67 14.60 -7.70
N PRO A 33 -1.29 15.89 -7.59
CA PRO A 33 -0.27 16.33 -6.66
C PRO A 33 -0.86 16.37 -5.24
N ASP A 34 -1.71 15.41 -4.88
CA ASP A 34 -2.16 15.29 -3.51
C ASP A 34 -0.90 14.93 -2.72
N GLU A 35 -0.34 15.93 -2.04
CA GLU A 35 0.66 15.72 -1.00
C GLU A 35 0.07 14.66 -0.09
N LEU A 36 0.57 13.43 -0.22
CA LEU A 36 0.19 12.35 0.66
C LEU A 36 0.34 12.91 2.08
N PRO A 37 -0.68 12.77 2.94
CA PRO A 37 -0.60 13.30 4.28
C PRO A 37 0.72 12.82 4.90
N ALA A 38 1.47 13.74 5.50
CA ALA A 38 2.79 13.42 6.02
C ALA A 38 2.67 12.27 7.04
N VAL A 39 3.13 11.09 6.66
CA VAL A 39 3.18 9.91 7.54
C VAL A 39 4.53 9.91 8.24
N GLU A 40 4.52 10.11 9.56
CA GLU A 40 5.71 9.89 10.39
C GLU A 40 6.04 8.39 10.40
N GLN A 41 7.30 8.05 10.10
CA GLN A 41 7.78 6.68 10.05
C GLN A 41 8.94 6.49 11.02
N GLN A 42 8.85 5.44 11.83
CA GLN A 42 9.87 5.07 12.81
C GLN A 42 10.25 3.61 12.63
N PHE A 43 11.56 3.32 12.71
CA PHE A 43 12.08 1.96 12.60
C PHE A 43 12.66 1.50 13.95
N TYR A 44 12.31 0.29 14.35
CA TYR A 44 12.82 -0.34 15.56
C TYR A 44 13.48 -1.67 15.22
N GLU A 45 14.79 -1.75 15.43
CA GLU A 45 15.52 -3.00 15.30
C GLU A 45 15.28 -3.87 16.54
N VAL A 46 14.72 -5.06 16.34
CA VAL A 46 14.39 -5.99 17.42
C VAL A 46 14.44 -7.42 16.92
N SER A 47 14.86 -8.35 17.78
CA SER A 47 14.79 -9.77 17.48
C SER A 47 13.33 -10.22 17.30
N ARG A 48 13.12 -11.34 16.60
CA ARG A 48 11.78 -11.89 16.38
C ARG A 48 11.00 -12.07 17.68
N TYR A 49 11.65 -12.58 18.73
CA TYR A 49 11.03 -12.82 20.03
C TYR A 49 10.76 -11.53 20.83
N GLY A 50 11.47 -10.43 20.53
CA GLY A 50 11.27 -9.15 21.20
C GLY A 50 10.14 -8.29 20.62
N LYS A 51 9.62 -8.62 19.42
CA LYS A 51 8.60 -7.80 18.72
C LYS A 51 7.33 -7.58 19.56
N LEU A 52 6.81 -8.64 20.19
CA LEU A 52 5.57 -8.54 20.97
C LEU A 52 5.75 -7.64 22.21
N GLY A 53 6.86 -7.81 22.93
CA GLY A 53 7.17 -6.97 24.09
C GLY A 53 7.38 -5.50 23.72
N LEU A 54 8.00 -5.22 22.56
CA LEU A 54 8.12 -3.86 22.05
C LEU A 54 6.75 -3.27 21.68
N LEU A 55 5.91 -4.03 20.96
CA LEU A 55 4.57 -3.59 20.58
C LEU A 55 3.73 -3.22 21.81
N GLN A 56 3.75 -4.03 22.87
CA GLN A 56 3.06 -3.72 24.13
C GLN A 56 3.52 -2.40 24.74
N LYS A 57 4.83 -2.12 24.74
CA LYS A 57 5.38 -0.85 25.21
C LYS A 57 4.92 0.33 24.37
N LEU A 58 4.94 0.19 23.03
CA LEU A 58 4.49 1.24 22.11
C LEU A 58 3.00 1.55 22.30
N LEU A 59 2.14 0.53 22.38
CA LEU A 59 0.71 0.71 22.62
C LEU A 59 0.43 1.36 23.98
N SER A 60 1.19 0.98 25.03
CA SER A 60 1.06 1.57 26.36
C SER A 60 1.52 3.03 26.40
N HIS A 61 2.51 3.40 25.57
CA HIS A 61 3.03 4.76 25.48
C HIS A 61 2.10 5.68 24.67
N HIS A 62 1.65 5.24 23.50
CA HIS A 62 0.85 6.07 22.59
C HIS A 62 -0.65 6.06 22.91
N GLN A 63 -1.16 5.00 23.56
CA GLN A 63 -2.57 4.85 23.95
C GLN A 63 -3.58 5.27 22.87
N PRO A 64 -3.48 4.73 21.64
CA PRO A 64 -4.35 5.14 20.54
C PRO A 64 -5.80 4.70 20.78
N ASN A 65 -6.77 5.54 20.38
CA ASN A 65 -8.19 5.17 20.42
C ASN A 65 -8.52 3.97 19.51
N SER A 66 -7.81 3.86 18.38
CA SER A 66 -7.87 2.73 17.46
C SER A 66 -6.54 2.63 16.71
N CYS A 67 -6.04 1.41 16.51
CA CYS A 67 -4.82 1.17 15.74
C CYS A 67 -4.94 -0.12 14.94
N VAL A 68 -4.21 -0.20 13.82
CA VAL A 68 -4.08 -1.40 13.01
C VAL A 68 -2.64 -1.90 13.10
N VAL A 69 -2.49 -3.19 13.41
CA VAL A 69 -1.20 -3.88 13.40
C VAL A 69 -1.20 -4.87 12.24
N PHE A 70 -0.23 -4.73 11.34
CA PHE A 70 -0.05 -5.65 10.22
C PHE A 70 0.99 -6.72 10.57
N CYS A 71 0.63 -7.98 10.38
CA CYS A 71 1.54 -9.12 10.46
C CYS A 71 1.72 -9.75 9.07
N ASN A 72 2.81 -10.48 8.86
CA ASN A 72 3.12 -11.07 7.56
C ASN A 72 2.19 -12.24 7.20
N THR A 73 1.76 -13.05 8.17
CA THR A 73 0.88 -14.19 7.92
C THR A 73 -0.39 -14.09 8.74
N LYS A 74 -1.48 -14.70 8.25
CA LYS A 74 -2.75 -14.78 8.99
C LYS A 74 -2.59 -15.45 10.35
N ARG A 75 -1.71 -16.46 10.45
CA ARG A 75 -1.44 -17.17 11.69
C ARG A 75 -0.86 -16.24 12.75
N ASP A 76 0.07 -15.37 12.36
CA ASP A 76 0.67 -14.38 13.29
C ASP A 76 -0.35 -13.37 13.84
N CYS A 77 -1.53 -13.20 13.21
CA CYS A 77 -2.61 -12.33 13.73
C CYS A 77 -3.54 -13.05 14.72
N GLN A 78 -3.42 -14.37 14.86
CA GLN A 78 -4.29 -15.21 15.70
C GLN A 78 -3.62 -15.67 16.98
N ASP A 79 -2.29 -15.54 17.06
CA ASP A 79 -1.45 -15.84 18.21
C ASP A 79 -1.39 -14.64 19.18
#